data_AF-A0A7J4DQE2-F1
#
_entry.id   AF-A0A7J4DQE2-F1
#
_cell.length_a   1.000
_cell.length_b   1.000
_cell.length_c   1.000
_cell.angle_alpha   90.00
_cell.angle_beta   90.00
_cell.angle_gamma   90.00
#
_symmetry.space_group_name_H-M   'P 1'
#
loop_
_entity.id
_entity.type
_entity.pdbx_description
1 polymer ?
#
loop_
_entity_poly.entity_id
_entity_poly.type
_entity_poly.pdbx_seq_one_letter_code
_entity_poly.pdbx_strand_id
1 'polypeptide(L)'
;QAGYLLIGIVVLPYTNLGLIGLLYHSFNHAILQATAFLAAGLVRLKTSSSSLDSYNGLSKVMPITSFCLALSLLGLAGIPPLNGFWSKLILFSAAVDGGYAWLALAGLVNTAISVAYYLLVIKRMYMDETSIKAIKEPFIFISVLVFATAIIIVTGLLPNVLYDIAEDITISFLANNPV
;
A
#
# COMPACT_ATOMS: atom_id res chain seq x y z
N GLN A 1 3.71 7.82 -3.78
CA GLN A 1 2.56 7.59 -2.86
C GLN A 1 2.33 8.79 -1.95
N ALA A 2 3.35 9.34 -1.26
CA ALA A 2 3.19 10.57 -0.45
C ALA A 2 2.50 11.75 -1.19
N GLY A 3 2.70 11.89 -2.50
CA GLY A 3 1.97 12.89 -3.30
C GLY A 3 0.45 12.75 -3.31
N TYR A 4 -0.10 11.55 -3.09
CA TYR A 4 -1.56 11.36 -2.94
C TYR A 4 -2.10 11.99 -1.66
N LEU A 5 -1.31 11.99 -0.57
CA LEU A 5 -1.70 12.64 0.68
C LEU A 5 -1.89 14.15 0.46
N LEU A 6 -1.06 14.77 -0.39
CA LEU A 6 -1.20 16.19 -0.73
C LEU A 6 -2.53 16.51 -1.44
N ILE A 7 -3.11 15.56 -2.18
CA ILE A 7 -4.44 15.73 -2.77
C ILE A 7 -5.47 15.98 -1.67
N GLY A 8 -5.45 15.16 -0.61
CA GLY A 8 -6.37 15.29 0.53
C GLY A 8 -6.22 16.64 1.25
N ILE A 9 -4.99 17.14 1.39
CA ILE A 9 -4.71 18.45 1.98
C ILE A 9 -5.25 19.59 1.10
N VAL A 10 -5.03 19.53 -0.21
CA VAL A 10 -5.47 20.58 -1.15
C VAL A 10 -7.00 20.71 -1.17
N VAL A 11 -7.72 19.59 -1.06
CA VAL A 11 -9.19 19.60 -1.14
C VAL A 11 -9.90 19.73 0.21
N LEU A 12 -9.16 19.75 1.31
CA LEU A 12 -9.70 19.87 2.68
C LEU A 12 -10.65 21.07 2.86
N PRO A 13 -10.37 22.28 2.33
CA PRO A 13 -11.28 23.41 2.47
C PRO A 13 -12.62 23.26 1.71
N TYR A 14 -12.72 22.30 0.80
CA TYR A 14 -13.87 22.14 -0.11
C TYR A 14 -14.69 20.89 0.19
N THR A 15 -14.10 19.88 0.83
CA THR A 15 -14.80 18.63 1.16
C THR A 15 -14.16 17.92 2.35
N ASN A 16 -15.00 17.43 3.27
CA ASN A 16 -14.58 16.61 4.41
C ASN A 16 -13.93 15.29 3.97
N LEU A 17 -14.25 14.80 2.76
CA LEU A 17 -13.61 13.62 2.18
C LEU A 17 -12.11 13.79 1.98
N GLY A 18 -11.61 15.04 1.90
CA GLY A 18 -10.19 15.34 1.84
C GLY A 18 -9.44 14.85 3.09
N LEU A 19 -9.97 15.17 4.27
CA LEU A 19 -9.37 14.75 5.55
C LEU A 19 -9.58 13.25 5.81
N ILE A 20 -10.77 12.71 5.50
CA ILE A 20 -11.04 11.26 5.60
C ILE A 20 -10.06 10.48 4.71
N GLY A 21 -9.95 10.86 3.44
CA GLY A 21 -9.03 10.24 2.49
C GLY A 21 -7.57 10.38 2.90
N LEU A 22 -7.17 11.52 3.45
CA LEU A 22 -5.82 11.75 3.97
C LEU A 22 -5.47 10.77 5.11
N LEU A 23 -6.34 10.65 6.12
CA LEU A 23 -6.15 9.76 7.26
C LEU A 23 -6.15 8.30 6.83
N TYR A 24 -7.15 7.92 6.04
CA TYR A 24 -7.33 6.56 5.53
C TYR A 24 -6.15 6.12 4.64
N HIS A 25 -5.69 6.99 3.74
CA HIS A 25 -4.51 6.71 2.91
C HIS A 25 -3.22 6.68 3.72
N SER A 26 -3.04 7.57 4.70
CA SER A 26 -1.83 7.59 5.54
C SER A 26 -1.64 6.26 6.28
N PHE A 27 -2.69 5.76 6.92
CA PHE A 27 -2.64 4.48 7.63
C PHE A 27 -2.32 3.31 6.69
N ASN A 28 -3.11 3.15 5.62
CA ASN A 28 -2.90 2.04 4.69
C ASN A 28 -1.53 2.11 4.00
N HIS A 29 -1.10 3.32 3.61
CA HIS A 29 0.20 3.53 2.99
C HIS A 29 1.35 3.18 3.94
N ALA A 30 1.25 3.52 5.23
CA ALA A 30 2.25 3.17 6.22
C ALA A 30 2.41 1.65 6.36
N ILE A 31 1.30 0.91 6.48
CA ILE A 31 1.33 -0.56 6.60
C ILE A 31 1.88 -1.23 5.33
N LEU A 32 1.45 -0.76 4.15
CA LEU A 32 1.97 -1.25 2.88
C LEU A 32 3.47 -0.99 2.75
N GLN A 33 3.94 0.24 2.98
CA GLN A 33 5.37 0.54 2.89
C GLN A 33 6.18 -0.24 3.92
N ALA A 34 5.72 -0.34 5.17
CA ALA A 34 6.40 -1.11 6.21
C ALA A 34 6.53 -2.59 5.81
N THR A 35 5.48 -3.20 5.28
CA THR A 35 5.49 -4.59 4.81
C THR A 35 6.49 -4.78 3.67
N ALA A 36 6.45 -3.90 2.67
CA ALA A 36 7.37 -3.97 1.53
C ALA A 36 8.84 -3.80 1.94
N PHE A 37 9.15 -2.82 2.80
CA PHE A 37 10.52 -2.58 3.27
C PHE A 37 11.01 -3.69 4.20
N LEU A 38 10.16 -4.22 5.07
CA LEU A 38 10.52 -5.34 5.94
C LEU A 38 10.85 -6.60 5.12
N ALA A 39 10.02 -6.90 4.11
CA ALA A 39 10.25 -8.03 3.22
C ALA A 39 11.53 -7.85 2.39
N ALA A 40 11.72 -6.67 1.77
CA ALA A 40 12.92 -6.36 1.01
C ALA A 40 14.20 -6.38 1.88
N GLY A 41 14.12 -5.88 3.12
CA GLY A 41 15.20 -5.93 4.10
C GLY A 41 15.55 -7.37 4.49
N LEU A 42 14.54 -8.22 4.67
CA LEU A 42 14.75 -9.64 4.96
C LEU A 42 15.36 -10.39 3.76
N VAL A 43 14.94 -10.08 2.53
CA VAL A 43 15.59 -10.61 1.31
C VAL A 43 17.06 -10.20 1.30
N ARG A 44 17.37 -8.92 1.49
CA ARG A 44 18.76 -8.42 1.54
C ARG A 44 19.60 -9.08 2.63
N LEU A 45 19.00 -9.36 3.79
CA LEU A 45 19.66 -10.04 4.91
C LEU A 45 20.00 -11.50 4.57
N LYS A 46 19.18 -12.16 3.75
CA LYS A 46 19.33 -13.58 3.40
C LYS A 46 20.14 -13.82 2.14
N THR A 47 20.06 -12.94 1.15
CA THR A 47 20.78 -13.07 -0.14
C THR A 47 22.09 -12.31 -0.17
N SER A 48 22.33 -11.44 0.82
CA SER A 48 23.46 -10.50 0.84
C SER A 48 23.55 -9.56 -0.38
N SER A 49 22.47 -9.45 -1.16
CA SER A 49 22.43 -8.69 -2.42
C SER A 49 21.23 -7.75 -2.46
N SER A 50 21.44 -6.57 -3.04
CA SER A 50 20.39 -5.59 -3.38
C SER A 50 20.05 -5.59 -4.86
N SER A 51 20.61 -6.51 -5.65
CA SER A 51 20.23 -6.67 -7.05
C SER A 51 18.77 -7.13 -7.15
N LEU A 52 18.11 -6.67 -8.21
CA LEU A 52 16.78 -7.12 -8.58
C LEU A 52 16.74 -8.62 -8.90
N ASP A 53 17.88 -9.22 -9.28
CA ASP A 53 18.02 -10.66 -9.51
C ASP A 53 17.84 -11.48 -8.23
N SER A 54 18.02 -10.87 -7.06
CA SER A 54 17.78 -11.53 -5.75
C SER A 54 16.32 -11.92 -5.55
N TYR A 55 15.41 -11.34 -6.35
CA TYR A 55 13.99 -11.64 -6.32
C TYR A 55 13.60 -12.76 -7.30
N ASN A 56 14.50 -13.23 -8.17
CA ASN A 56 14.16 -14.30 -9.10
C ASN A 56 13.79 -15.58 -8.33
N GLY A 57 12.64 -16.15 -8.64
CA GLY A 57 12.14 -17.37 -8.02
C GLY A 57 11.96 -17.29 -6.50
N LEU A 58 11.86 -16.08 -5.91
CA LEU A 58 11.79 -15.88 -4.46
C LEU A 58 10.66 -16.68 -3.79
N SER A 59 9.56 -16.93 -4.51
CA SER A 59 8.46 -17.78 -4.05
C SER A 59 8.86 -19.21 -3.68
N LYS A 60 9.91 -19.75 -4.30
CA LYS A 60 10.48 -21.08 -3.99
C LYS A 60 11.51 -21.01 -2.86
N VAL A 61 12.10 -19.84 -2.63
CA VAL A 61 13.22 -19.63 -1.69
C VAL A 61 12.75 -19.17 -0.31
N MET A 62 11.85 -18.18 -0.28
CA MET A 62 11.27 -17.53 0.90
C MET A 62 9.77 -17.28 0.66
N PRO A 63 8.94 -18.34 0.65
CA PRO A 63 7.55 -18.27 0.20
C PRO A 63 6.71 -17.26 0.99
N ILE A 64 6.88 -17.17 2.30
CA ILE A 64 6.05 -16.27 3.13
C ILE A 64 6.43 -14.82 2.85
N THR A 65 7.72 -14.50 2.87
CA THR A 65 8.23 -13.16 2.51
C THR A 65 7.77 -12.74 1.12
N SER A 66 7.85 -13.63 0.13
CA SER A 66 7.42 -13.33 -1.25
C SER A 66 5.93 -13.01 -1.35
N PHE A 67 5.10 -13.74 -0.60
CA PHE A 67 3.65 -13.56 -0.59
C PHE A 67 3.25 -12.24 0.08
N CYS A 68 3.81 -11.95 1.26
CA CYS A 68 3.59 -10.69 1.96
C CYS A 68 4.05 -9.49 1.12
N LEU A 69 5.22 -9.60 0.48
CA LEU A 69 5.71 -8.57 -0.43
C LEU A 69 4.77 -8.39 -1.63
N ALA A 70 4.33 -9.48 -2.27
CA ALA A 70 3.43 -9.40 -3.42
C ALA A 70 2.11 -8.71 -3.07
N LEU A 71 1.47 -9.09 -1.95
CA LEU A 71 0.25 -8.42 -1.48
C LEU A 71 0.49 -6.93 -1.18
N SER A 72 1.62 -6.61 -0.56
CA SER A 72 1.98 -5.22 -0.31
C SER A 72 2.18 -4.44 -1.61
N LEU A 73 2.85 -5.00 -2.61
CA LEU A 73 3.07 -4.35 -3.91
C LEU A 73 1.76 -4.20 -4.69
N LEU A 74 0.87 -5.19 -4.66
CA LEU A 74 -0.47 -5.11 -5.26
C LEU A 74 -1.34 -4.07 -4.55
N GLY A 75 -1.23 -3.95 -3.21
CA GLY A 75 -1.90 -2.90 -2.45
C GLY A 75 -1.39 -1.51 -2.80
N LEU A 76 -0.07 -1.33 -2.93
CA LEU A 76 0.53 -0.09 -3.41
C LEU A 76 0.12 0.23 -4.86
N ALA A 77 0.03 -0.79 -5.71
CA ALA A 77 -0.51 -0.66 -7.06
C ALA A 77 -1.99 -0.23 -7.05
N GLY A 78 -2.73 -0.52 -5.97
CA GLY A 78 -4.15 -0.19 -5.85
C GLY A 78 -5.04 -1.19 -6.58
N ILE A 79 -4.68 -2.47 -6.54
CA ILE A 79 -5.48 -3.55 -7.13
C ILE A 79 -6.61 -3.95 -6.15
N PRO A 80 -7.89 -3.94 -6.57
CA PRO A 80 -8.97 -4.49 -5.75
C PRO A 80 -8.74 -5.99 -5.44
N PRO A 81 -9.11 -6.49 -4.25
CA PRO A 81 -9.80 -5.82 -3.14
C PRO A 81 -8.85 -5.27 -2.05
N LEU A 82 -7.60 -4.94 -2.37
CA LEU A 82 -6.62 -4.55 -1.34
C LEU A 82 -6.84 -3.11 -0.84
N ASN A 83 -6.42 -2.86 0.40
CA ASN A 83 -6.65 -1.60 1.11
C ASN A 83 -6.20 -0.33 0.37
N GLY A 84 -5.09 -0.39 -0.38
CA GLY A 84 -4.57 0.74 -1.15
C GLY A 84 -5.45 1.15 -2.34
N PHE A 85 -6.35 0.29 -2.82
CA PHE A 85 -7.37 0.67 -3.81
C PHE A 85 -8.36 1.67 -3.19
N TRP A 86 -8.97 1.29 -2.07
CA TRP A 86 -9.96 2.12 -1.37
C TRP A 86 -9.39 3.47 -0.97
N SER A 87 -8.14 3.51 -0.48
CA SER A 87 -7.49 4.76 -0.12
C SER A 87 -7.34 5.72 -1.30
N LYS A 88 -7.01 5.22 -2.49
CA LYS A 88 -6.89 6.05 -3.69
C LYS A 88 -8.25 6.47 -4.20
N LEU A 89 -9.24 5.58 -4.16
CA LEU A 89 -10.61 5.88 -4.57
C LEU A 89 -11.17 7.06 -3.78
N ILE A 90 -11.06 7.04 -2.45
CA ILE A 90 -11.54 8.13 -1.58
C ILE A 90 -10.82 9.44 -1.91
N LEU A 91 -9.50 9.43 -2.07
CA LEU A 91 -8.73 10.64 -2.42
C LEU A 91 -9.07 11.18 -3.81
N PHE A 92 -9.34 10.31 -4.78
CA PHE A 92 -9.74 10.73 -6.13
C PHE A 92 -11.17 11.27 -6.15
N SER A 93 -12.09 10.67 -5.39
CA SER A 93 -13.42 11.20 -5.18
C SER A 93 -13.36 12.57 -4.51
N ALA A 94 -12.57 12.72 -3.43
CA ALA A 94 -12.35 14.01 -2.77
C ALA A 94 -11.76 15.07 -3.72
N ALA A 95 -10.83 14.67 -4.60
CA ALA A 95 -10.30 15.56 -5.63
C ALA A 95 -11.38 16.05 -6.60
N VAL A 96 -12.26 15.16 -7.05
CA VAL A 96 -13.36 15.53 -7.96
C VAL A 96 -14.35 16.45 -7.24
N ASP A 97 -14.76 16.10 -6.02
CA ASP A 97 -15.73 16.86 -5.22
C ASP A 97 -15.20 18.26 -4.87
N GLY A 98 -13.90 18.38 -4.59
CA GLY A 98 -13.24 19.67 -4.35
C GLY A 98 -12.98 20.50 -5.60
N GLY A 99 -13.37 20.05 -6.81
CA GLY A 99 -13.13 20.77 -8.07
C GLY A 99 -11.73 20.60 -8.68
N TYR A 100 -10.93 19.66 -8.15
CA TYR A 100 -9.57 19.35 -8.60
C TYR A 100 -9.50 18.02 -9.36
N ALA A 101 -10.47 17.72 -10.22
CA ALA A 101 -10.53 16.46 -10.99
C ALA A 101 -9.24 16.15 -11.78
N TRP A 102 -8.47 17.17 -12.18
CA TRP A 102 -7.16 16.98 -12.82
C TRP A 102 -6.14 16.27 -11.90
N LEU A 103 -6.21 16.46 -10.58
CA LEU A 103 -5.38 15.73 -9.60
C LEU A 103 -5.77 14.25 -9.54
N ALA A 104 -7.07 13.94 -9.63
CA ALA A 104 -7.53 12.55 -9.72
C ALA A 104 -6.99 11.89 -11.00
N LEU A 105 -7.05 12.58 -12.14
CA LEU A 105 -6.51 12.08 -13.40
C LEU A 105 -4.99 11.86 -13.33
N ALA A 106 -4.23 12.83 -12.83
CA ALA A 106 -2.79 12.69 -12.64
C ALA A 106 -2.45 11.52 -11.70
N GLY A 107 -3.25 11.37 -10.64
CA GLY A 107 -3.13 10.28 -9.69
C GLY A 107 -3.44 8.89 -10.28
N LEU A 108 -4.42 8.81 -11.17
CA LEU A 108 -4.78 7.62 -11.93
C LEU A 108 -3.65 7.20 -12.87
N VAL A 109 -3.10 8.16 -13.64
CA VAL A 109 -1.96 7.92 -14.54
C VAL A 109 -0.75 7.43 -13.75
N ASN A 110 -0.42 8.08 -12.64
CA ASN A 110 0.68 7.64 -11.77
C ASN A 110 0.42 6.22 -11.21
N THR A 111 -0.83 5.89 -10.90
CA THR A 111 -1.20 4.53 -10.47
C THR A 111 -0.98 3.51 -11.58
N ALA A 112 -1.40 3.81 -12.81
CA ALA A 112 -1.21 2.91 -13.95
C ALA A 112 0.27 2.65 -14.24
N ILE A 113 1.11 3.69 -14.21
CA ILE A 113 2.58 3.55 -14.33
C ILE A 113 3.12 2.68 -13.18
N SER A 114 2.58 2.86 -11.97
CA SER A 114 3.03 2.12 -10.79
C SER A 114 2.76 0.63 -10.85
N VAL A 115 1.63 0.23 -11.41
CA VAL A 115 1.29 -1.17 -11.64
C VAL A 115 2.39 -1.86 -12.44
N ALA A 116 2.92 -1.23 -13.50
CA ALA A 116 3.93 -1.84 -14.36
C ALA A 116 5.21 -2.24 -13.59
N TYR A 117 5.79 -1.32 -12.82
CA TYR A 117 7.03 -1.63 -12.09
C TYR A 117 6.80 -2.54 -10.87
N TYR A 118 5.63 -2.51 -10.24
CA TYR A 118 5.29 -3.45 -9.16
C TYR A 118 5.08 -4.88 -9.68
N LEU A 119 4.35 -5.04 -10.79
CA LEU A 119 4.15 -6.35 -11.42
C LEU A 119 5.46 -6.95 -11.94
N LEU A 120 6.42 -6.13 -12.38
CA LEU A 120 7.74 -6.63 -12.78
C LEU A 120 8.48 -7.31 -11.62
N VAL A 121 8.38 -6.80 -10.38
CA VAL A 121 8.98 -7.44 -9.20
C VAL A 121 8.24 -8.74 -8.88
N ILE A 122 6.90 -8.73 -8.90
CA ILE A 122 6.09 -9.93 -8.65
C ILE A 122 6.39 -11.01 -9.70
N LYS A 123 6.48 -10.63 -10.97
CA LYS A 123 6.84 -11.52 -12.07
C LYS A 123 8.19 -12.20 -11.81
N ARG A 124 9.21 -11.46 -11.37
CA ARG A 124 10.51 -12.06 -10.98
C ARG A 124 10.37 -13.06 -9.83
N MET A 125 9.60 -12.73 -8.79
CA MET A 125 9.39 -13.60 -7.62
C MET A 125 8.72 -14.94 -7.95
N TYR A 126 7.81 -14.96 -8.91
CA TYR A 126 6.96 -16.12 -9.17
C TYR A 126 7.20 -16.84 -10.50
N MET A 127 7.72 -16.15 -11.52
CA MET A 127 7.86 -16.70 -12.88
C MET A 127 9.31 -17.01 -13.25
N ASP A 128 10.27 -16.25 -12.72
CA ASP A 128 11.68 -16.43 -13.08
C ASP A 128 12.31 -17.56 -12.25
N GLU A 129 13.32 -18.22 -12.82
CA GLU A 129 14.00 -19.32 -12.17
C GLU A 129 15.10 -18.86 -11.22
N THR A 130 15.42 -19.70 -10.24
CA THR A 130 16.47 -19.45 -9.26
C THR A 130 17.28 -20.71 -9.02
N SER A 131 18.60 -20.54 -8.91
CA SER A 131 19.53 -21.61 -8.51
C SER A 131 19.68 -21.71 -6.99
N ILE A 132 19.09 -20.76 -6.24
CA ILE A 132 19.19 -20.68 -4.79
C ILE A 132 18.18 -21.66 -4.17
N LYS A 133 18.63 -22.47 -3.21
CA LYS A 133 17.77 -23.37 -2.44
C LYS A 133 16.98 -22.61 -1.38
N ALA A 134 15.89 -23.21 -0.89
CA ALA A 134 15.07 -22.67 0.18
C ALA A 134 15.89 -22.16 1.38
N ILE A 135 15.59 -20.95 1.83
CA ILE A 135 16.28 -20.30 2.95
C ILE A 135 15.33 -20.24 4.14
N LYS A 136 15.85 -20.56 5.34
CA LYS A 136 15.07 -20.44 6.57
C LYS A 136 14.75 -18.97 6.87
N GLU A 137 13.45 -18.65 6.80
CA GLU A 137 12.90 -17.37 7.20
C GLU A 137 12.88 -17.28 8.76
N PRO A 138 13.41 -16.21 9.38
CA PRO A 138 13.42 -16.11 10.84
C PRO A 138 12.02 -15.77 11.37
N PHE A 139 11.58 -16.49 12.40
CA PHE A 139 10.20 -16.45 12.92
C PHE A 139 9.70 -15.04 13.29
N ILE A 140 10.57 -14.21 13.88
CA ILE A 140 10.20 -12.85 14.29
C ILE A 140 9.79 -11.98 13.09
N PHE A 141 10.53 -12.06 11.98
CA PHE A 141 10.22 -11.30 10.78
C PHE A 141 8.96 -11.80 10.11
N ILE A 142 8.80 -13.13 10.03
CA ILE A 142 7.58 -13.76 9.50
C ILE A 142 6.35 -13.30 10.28
N SER A 143 6.42 -13.29 11.61
CA SER A 143 5.30 -12.93 12.47
C SER A 143 4.84 -11.49 12.19
N VAL A 144 5.78 -10.55 12.09
CA VAL A 144 5.48 -9.15 11.78
C VAL A 144 4.94 -9.00 10.35
N LEU A 145 5.53 -9.68 9.37
CA LEU A 145 5.07 -9.66 7.98
C LEU A 145 3.64 -10.19 7.84
N VAL A 146 3.34 -11.34 8.46
CA VAL A 146 2.01 -11.96 8.44
C VAL A 146 1.00 -11.06 9.15
N PHE A 147 1.36 -10.48 10.29
CA PHE A 147 0.50 -9.53 11.00
C PHE A 147 0.17 -8.29 10.16
N ALA A 148 1.18 -7.65 9.57
CA ALA A 148 0.97 -6.49 8.71
C ALA A 148 0.16 -6.84 7.44
N THR A 149 0.41 -8.02 6.87
CA THR A 149 -0.36 -8.55 5.73
C THR A 149 -1.81 -8.82 6.10
N ALA A 150 -2.07 -9.34 7.30
CA ALA A 150 -3.43 -9.53 7.81
C ALA A 150 -4.17 -8.19 7.91
N ILE A 151 -3.51 -7.12 8.37
CA ILE A 151 -4.10 -5.78 8.38
C ILE A 151 -4.44 -5.33 6.95
N ILE A 152 -3.52 -5.51 5.98
CA ILE A 152 -3.75 -5.16 4.56
C ILE A 152 -4.99 -5.87 3.99
N ILE A 153 -5.15 -7.16 4.31
CA ILE A 153 -6.28 -7.96 3.85
C ILE A 153 -7.56 -7.52 4.55
N VAL A 154 -7.55 -7.37 5.89
CA VAL A 154 -8.72 -6.99 6.67
C VAL A 154 -9.22 -5.61 6.24
N THR A 155 -8.35 -4.60 6.15
CA THR A 155 -8.78 -3.26 5.71
C THR A 155 -9.06 -3.17 4.21
N GLY A 156 -8.64 -4.16 3.42
CA GLY A 156 -9.04 -4.31 2.03
C GLY A 156 -10.45 -4.90 1.87
N LEU A 157 -10.74 -5.97 2.60
CA LEU A 157 -12.03 -6.68 2.55
C LEU A 157 -13.12 -5.95 3.34
N LEU A 158 -12.76 -5.27 4.42
CA LEU A 158 -13.66 -4.52 5.30
C LEU A 158 -13.21 -3.05 5.37
N PRO A 159 -13.35 -2.28 4.27
CA PRO A 159 -12.89 -0.89 4.23
C PRO A 159 -13.59 -0.01 5.27
N ASN A 160 -14.85 -0.31 5.58
CA ASN A 160 -15.66 0.46 6.54
C ASN A 160 -15.01 0.56 7.92
N VAL A 161 -14.33 -0.50 8.39
CA VAL A 161 -13.68 -0.51 9.72
C VAL A 161 -12.71 0.64 9.89
N LEU A 162 -11.95 0.97 8.84
CA LEU A 162 -11.01 2.09 8.88
C LEU A 162 -11.65 3.40 8.41
N TYR A 163 -12.62 3.33 7.49
CA TYR A 163 -13.33 4.50 7.00
C TYR A 163 -14.12 5.19 8.11
N ASP A 164 -14.90 4.43 8.88
CA ASP A 164 -15.77 4.95 9.95
C ASP A 164 -14.91 5.64 11.03
N ILE A 165 -13.76 5.05 11.39
CA ILE A 165 -12.80 5.66 12.32
C ILE A 165 -12.27 6.99 11.77
N ALA A 166 -11.91 7.05 10.47
CA ALA A 166 -11.40 8.27 9.86
C ALA A 166 -12.48 9.37 9.76
N GLU A 167 -13.73 8.98 9.54
CA GLU A 167 -14.90 9.87 9.52
C GLU A 167 -15.18 10.45 10.91
N ASP A 168 -15.23 9.62 11.94
CA ASP A 168 -15.44 10.06 13.34
C ASP A 168 -14.36 11.06 13.79
N ILE A 169 -13.09 10.78 13.46
CA ILE A 169 -11.97 11.69 13.74
C ILE A 169 -12.16 13.01 12.98
N THR A 170 -12.57 12.95 11.71
CA THR A 170 -12.77 14.14 10.87
C THR A 170 -13.88 15.02 11.43
N ILE A 171 -15.04 14.44 11.78
CA ILE A 171 -16.17 15.18 12.36
C ILE A 171 -15.75 15.83 13.68
N SER A 172 -15.08 15.08 14.55
CA SER A 172 -14.60 15.59 15.85
C SER A 172 -13.56 16.70 15.70
N PHE A 173 -12.67 16.60 14.71
CA PHE A 173 -11.65 17.60 14.44
C PHE A 173 -12.25 18.91 13.94
N LEU A 174 -13.17 18.83 12.97
CA LEU A 174 -13.83 20.00 12.38
C LEU A 174 -14.79 20.69 13.36
N ALA A 175 -15.45 19.94 14.26
CA ALA A 175 -16.28 20.52 15.31
C ALA A 175 -15.48 21.43 16.26
N ASN A 176 -14.19 21.10 16.49
CA ASN A 176 -13.29 21.89 17.35
C ASN A 176 -12.48 22.93 16.57
N ASN A 177 -12.41 22.83 15.24
CA ASN A 177 -11.63 23.70 14.37
C ASN A 177 -12.42 23.97 13.08
N PRO A 178 -13.40 24.89 13.11
CA PRO A 178 -14.15 25.24 11.90
C PRO A 178 -13.19 25.86 10.87
N VAL A 179 -13.12 25.23 9.70
CA VAL A 179 -12.29 25.64 8.55
C VAL A 179 -13.08 26.61 7.67
#